data_AF-W0F9A3-F1
#
_entry.id   AF-W0F9A3-F1
#
_cell.length_a   1.000
_cell.length_b   1.000
_cell.length_c   1.000
_cell.angle_alpha   90.00
_cell.angle_beta   90.00
_cell.angle_gamma   90.00
#
_symmetry.space_group_name_H-M   'P 1'
#
loop_
_entity.id
_entity.type
_entity.pdbx_description
1 polymer ?
#
loop_
_entity_poly.entity_id
_entity_poly.type
_entity_poly.pdbx_seq_one_letter_code
_entity_poly.pdbx_strand_id
1 'polypeptide(L)' 'MVTVWSKRAMTELLRAYEYIYQDSPKNAANVCDQLIDLSIALAKHPEIHPPDKYKKNNDGNWRAFEQFKFRVFLSHYEA' A
#
# COMPACT_ATOMS: atom_id res chain seq x y z
N MET A 1 5.85 -0.23 16.00
CA MET A 1 5.87 -0.90 14.68
C MET A 1 6.31 0.12 13.63
N VAL A 2 7.10 -0.28 12.63
CA VAL A 2 7.52 0.60 11.52
C VAL A 2 6.98 0.02 10.23
N THR A 3 6.36 0.84 9.38
CA THR A 3 5.95 0.41 8.04
C THR A 3 7.17 0.45 7.12
N VAL A 4 7.47 -0.68 6.49
CA VAL A 4 8.55 -0.79 5.50
C VAL A 4 7.96 -1.16 4.15
N TRP A 5 8.26 -0.38 3.13
CA TRP A 5 7.89 -0.71 1.76
C TRP A 5 8.92 -1.66 1.15
N SER A 6 8.46 -2.77 0.59
CA SER A 6 9.34 -3.65 -0.18
C SER A 6 9.88 -2.92 -1.41
N LYS A 7 11.06 -3.33 -1.90
CA LYS A 7 11.62 -2.79 -3.16
C LYS A 7 10.61 -2.84 -4.30
N ARG A 8 9.86 -3.95 -4.42
CA ARG A 8 8.80 -4.11 -5.42
C ARG A 8 7.70 -3.07 -5.23
N ALA A 9 7.21 -2.85 -4.01
CA ALA A 9 6.16 -1.88 -3.75
C ALA A 9 6.62 -0.45 -4.09
N MET A 10 7.86 -0.09 -3.77
CA MET A 10 8.44 1.20 -4.15
C MET A 10 8.53 1.36 -5.68
N THR A 11 8.97 0.34 -6.40
CA THR A 11 9.04 0.36 -7.87
C THR A 11 7.66 0.53 -8.50
N GLU A 12 6.64 -0.19 -8.02
CA GLU A 12 5.28 -0.06 -8.54
C GLU A 12 4.66 1.31 -8.22
N LEU A 13 4.91 1.86 -7.03
CA LEU A 13 4.46 3.21 -6.68
C LEU A 13 5.11 4.28 -7.58
N LEU A 14 6.41 4.16 -7.86
CA LEU A 14 7.10 5.07 -8.76
C LEU A 14 6.53 4.99 -10.19
N ARG A 15 6.30 3.79 -10.71
CA ARG A 15 5.68 3.60 -12.05
C ARG A 15 4.29 4.22 -12.11
N ALA A 16 3.48 4.04 -11.06
CA ALA A 16 2.17 4.64 -10.97
C ALA A 16 2.24 6.17 -10.96
N TYR A 17 3.16 6.74 -10.18
CA TYR A 17 3.41 8.18 -10.13
C TYR A 17 3.80 8.71 -11.51
N GLU A 18 4.82 8.12 -12.14
CA GLU A 18 5.32 8.53 -13.46
C GLU A 18 4.23 8.47 -14.53
N TYR A 19 3.41 7.42 -14.52
CA TYR A 19 2.29 7.27 -15.44
C TYR A 19 1.25 8.37 -15.27
N ILE A 20 0.78 8.62 -14.04
CA ILE A 20 -0.24 9.65 -13.76
C ILE A 20 0.33 11.06 -14.03
N TYR A 21 1.63 11.26 -13.78
CA TYR A 21 2.29 12.55 -13.95
C TYR A 21 2.25 13.04 -15.40
N GLN A 22 2.22 12.13 -16.37
CA GLN A 22 2.10 12.48 -17.80
C GLN A 22 0.81 13.27 -18.10
N ASP A 23 -0.28 12.97 -17.38
CA ASP A 23 -1.56 13.64 -17.55
C ASP A 23 -1.78 14.75 -16.50
N SER A 24 -1.34 14.53 -15.26
CA SER A 24 -1.57 15.45 -14.15
C SER A 24 -0.55 15.30 -13.02
N PRO A 25 0.45 16.19 -12.94
CA PRO A 25 1.41 16.23 -11.83
C PRO A 25 0.75 16.31 -10.45
N LYS A 26 -0.32 17.11 -10.33
CA LYS A 26 -1.06 17.27 -9.08
C LYS A 26 -1.73 15.96 -8.65
N ASN A 27 -2.35 15.24 -9.57
CA ASN A 27 -2.99 13.97 -9.24
C ASN A 27 -1.95 12.89 -8.92
N ALA A 28 -0.79 12.90 -9.59
CA ALA A 28 0.30 11.98 -9.28
C ALA A 28 0.77 12.15 -7.83
N ALA A 29 0.99 13.39 -7.39
CA ALA A 29 1.33 13.70 -5.99
C ALA A 29 0.22 13.26 -5.03
N ASN A 30 -1.03 13.67 -5.27
CA ASN A 30 -2.17 13.32 -4.39
C ASN A 30 -2.34 11.81 -4.22
N VAL A 31 -2.19 11.03 -5.30
CA VAL A 31 -2.30 9.56 -5.24
C VAL A 31 -1.16 8.97 -4.41
N CYS A 32 0.07 9.44 -4.64
CA CYS A 32 1.24 8.97 -3.91
C CYS A 32 1.13 9.26 -2.41
N ASP A 33 0.82 10.51 -2.07
CA ASP A 33 0.69 10.98 -0.69
C ASP A 33 -0.39 10.20 0.06
N GLN A 34 -1.57 10.01 -0.55
CA GLN A 34 -2.65 9.27 0.11
C GLN A 34 -2.30 7.79 0.34
N LEU A 35 -1.61 7.13 -0.60
CA LEU A 35 -1.16 5.75 -0.41
C LEU A 35 -0.09 5.64 0.69
N ILE A 36 0.82 6.61 0.78
CA ILE A 36 1.82 6.68 1.84
C ILE A 36 1.15 6.91 3.20
N ASP A 37 0.21 7.85 3.30
CA ASP A 37 -0.50 8.17 4.55
C ASP A 37 -1.30 6.98 5.07
N LEU A 38 -2.03 6.29 4.19
CA LEU A 38 -2.72 5.03 4.54
C LEU A 38 -1.72 3.98 5.06
N SER A 39 -0.54 3.90 4.46
CA SER A 39 0.49 2.94 4.86
C SER A 39 1.13 3.30 6.21
N ILE A 40 1.25 4.59 6.53
CA ILE A 40 1.73 5.07 7.84
C ILE A 40 0.69 4.79 8.93
N ALA A 41 -0.60 4.96 8.63
CA ALA A 41 -1.68 4.68 9.58
C ALA A 41 -1.68 3.22 10.06
N LEU A 42 -1.23 2.28 9.21
CA LEU A 42 -1.08 0.87 9.59
C LEU A 42 -0.10 0.64 10.73
N ALA A 43 0.96 1.45 10.83
CA ALA A 43 1.91 1.37 11.94
C ALA A 43 1.22 1.54 13.31
N LYS A 44 0.11 2.29 13.33
CA LYS A 44 -0.69 2.59 14.52
C LYS A 44 -1.84 1.59 14.71
N HIS A 45 -2.46 1.16 13.61
CA HIS A 45 -3.62 0.25 13.62
C HIS A 45 -3.42 -0.86 12.57
N PRO A 46 -2.65 -1.90 12.88
CA PRO A 46 -2.30 -2.94 11.91
C PRO A 46 -3.50 -3.75 11.41
N GLU A 47 -4.57 -3.80 12.20
CA GLU A 47 -5.80 -4.53 11.92
C GLU A 47 -6.87 -3.69 11.20
N ILE A 48 -6.59 -2.43 10.87
CA ILE A 48 -7.55 -1.51 10.24
C ILE A 48 -8.06 -2.02 8.87
N HIS A 49 -7.29 -2.89 8.22
CA HIS A 49 -7.66 -3.52 6.96
C HIS A 49 -7.91 -5.02 7.15
N PRO A 50 -8.91 -5.61 6.48
CA PRO A 50 -9.20 -7.03 6.62
C PRO A 50 -8.08 -7.91 6.05
N PRO A 51 -8.01 -9.18 6.47
CA PRO A 51 -7.17 -10.18 5.81
C PRO A 51 -7.43 -10.24 4.30
N ASP A 52 -6.37 -10.44 3.53
CA ASP A 52 -6.46 -10.53 2.08
C ASP A 52 -7.18 -11.82 1.65
N LYS A 53 -8.39 -11.64 1.11
CA LYS A 53 -9.26 -12.72 0.61
C LYS A 53 -8.69 -13.47 -0.60
N TYR A 54 -7.72 -12.91 -1.32
CA TYR A 54 -7.12 -13.54 -2.50
C TYR A 54 -5.85 -14.33 -2.18
N LYS A 55 -5.32 -14.21 -0.96
CA LYS A 55 -4.13 -14.95 -0.54
C LYS A 55 -4.51 -16.37 -0.11
N LYS A 56 -4.01 -17.38 -0.83
CA LYS A 56 -4.19 -18.79 -0.46
C LYS A 56 -3.47 -19.07 0.87
N ASN A 57 -4.11 -19.82 1.76
CA ASN A 57 -3.58 -20.20 3.08
C ASN A 57 -3.14 -18.98 3.90
N ASN A 58 -3.96 -17.92 3.90
CA ASN A 58 -3.72 -16.75 4.73
C ASN A 58 -4.05 -17.07 6.19
N ASP A 59 -3.04 -17.08 7.04
CA ASP A 59 -3.11 -17.23 8.50
C ASP A 59 -3.62 -15.96 9.22
N GLY A 60 -3.98 -14.93 8.45
CA GLY A 60 -4.41 -13.62 8.95
C GLY A 60 -3.30 -12.57 8.92
N ASN A 61 -2.07 -12.97 8.60
CA ASN A 61 -0.91 -12.06 8.57
C ASN A 61 -0.86 -11.22 7.30
N TRP A 62 -1.45 -11.68 6.21
CA TRP A 62 -1.52 -10.93 4.95
C TRP A 62 -2.81 -10.13 4.87
N ARG A 63 -2.68 -8.83 4.62
CA ARG A 63 -3.78 -7.88 4.52
C ARG A 63 -3.65 -7.09 3.22
N ALA A 64 -4.76 -6.54 2.77
CA ALA A 64 -4.75 -5.66 1.62
C ALA A 64 -5.87 -4.63 1.72
N PHE A 65 -5.61 -3.45 1.14
CA PHE A 65 -6.64 -2.43 0.94
C PHE A 65 -6.64 -1.97 -0.51
N GLU A 66 -7.76 -1.37 -0.89
CA GLU A 66 -7.96 -0.78 -2.21
C GLU A 66 -8.18 0.72 -2.03
N GLN A 67 -7.42 1.50 -2.79
CA GLN A 67 -7.57 2.95 -2.83
C GLN A 67 -7.36 3.40 -4.28
N PHE A 68 -8.29 4.23 -4.78
CA PHE A 68 -8.39 4.54 -6.21
C PHE A 68 -8.53 3.28 -7.07
N LYS A 69 -7.54 3.01 -7.95
CA LYS A 69 -7.44 1.80 -8.78
C LYS A 69 -6.23 0.94 -8.38
N PHE A 70 -5.67 1.16 -7.19
CA PHE A 70 -4.54 0.42 -6.66
C PHE A 70 -4.97 -0.51 -5.54
N ARG A 71 -4.37 -1.70 -5.51
CA ARG A 71 -4.48 -2.65 -4.40
C ARG A 71 -3.11 -2.78 -3.74
N VAL A 72 -3.03 -2.43 -2.46
CA VAL A 72 -1.80 -2.46 -1.69
C VAL A 72 -1.80 -3.68 -0.79
N PHE A 73 -0.74 -4.48 -0.85
CA PHE A 73 -0.56 -5.70 -0.05
C PHE A 73 0.40 -5.45 1.10
N LEU A 74 0.07 -6.02 2.25
CA LEU A 74 0.74 -5.78 3.53
C LEU A 74 0.89 -7.11 4.27
N SER A 75 1.94 -7.24 5.06
CA SER A 75 2.12 -8.37 5.96
C SER A 75 2.73 -7.91 7.27
N HIS A 76 2.31 -8.55 8.36
CA HIS A 76 2.99 -8.41 9.64
C HIS A 76 4.30 -9.19 9.61
N TYR A 77 5.34 -8.62 10.21
CA TYR A 77 6.60 -9.30 10.42
C TYR A 77 7.03 -9.02 11.86
N GLU A 78 7.09 -10.07 12.68
CA GLU A 78 7.76 -10.02 13.98
C GLU A 78 9.21 -10.44 13.76
N ALA A 79 10.15 -9.63 14.26
CA ALA A 79 11.58 -9.88 14.13
C ALA A 79 12.08 -10.86 15.21
#